data_AF-A0A8H5GI67-F1
#
_entry.id   AF-A0A8H5GI67-F1
#
_cell.length_a   1.000
_cell.length_b   1.000
_cell.length_c   1.000
_cell.angle_alpha   90.00
_cell.angle_beta   90.00
_cell.angle_gamma   90.00
#
_symmetry.space_group_name_H-M   'P 1'
#
loop_
_entity.id
_entity.type
_entity.pdbx_description
1 polymer ?
#
loop_
_entity_poly.entity_id
_entity_poly.type
_entity_poly.pdbx_seq_one_letter_code
_entity_poly.pdbx_strand_id
1 'polypeptide(L)'
;MKASNKPVIMEEFSVAENTIAQYTNWYSIIESTGMAGDLIWQSGSILSNGPSDPNLAVYPGSDVYILNTQHAAALRARDGDPQ
;
A
#
# COMPACT_ATOMS: atom_id res chain seq x y z
N MET A 1 -18.76 -0.45 1.61
CA MET A 1 -18.58 -0.34 3.07
C MET A 1 -19.90 -0.21 3.83
N LYS A 2 -20.55 0.96 3.76
CA LYS A 2 -21.69 1.29 4.64
C LYS A 2 -22.91 0.35 4.53
N ALA A 3 -23.19 -0.23 3.37
CA ALA A 3 -24.38 -1.06 3.18
C ALA A 3 -24.33 -2.39 3.95
N SER A 4 -23.14 -3.01 4.07
CA SER A 4 -22.99 -4.32 4.73
C SER A 4 -22.48 -4.22 6.17
N ASN A 5 -22.12 -3.01 6.63
CA ASN A 5 -21.50 -2.76 7.93
C ASN A 5 -20.32 -3.69 8.25
N LYS A 6 -19.50 -4.00 7.24
CA LYS A 6 -18.31 -4.84 7.35
C LYS A 6 -17.09 -4.10 6.81
N PRO A 7 -15.88 -4.38 7.34
CA PRO A 7 -14.63 -3.86 6.80
C PRO A 7 -14.44 -4.27 5.33
N VAL A 8 -13.73 -3.44 4.57
CA VAL A 8 -13.22 -3.71 3.23
C VAL A 8 -11.77 -3.29 3.23
N ILE A 9 -10.96 -4.16 2.66
CA ILE A 9 -9.55 -3.94 2.37
C ILE A 9 -9.36 -3.94 0.85
N MET A 10 -8.43 -3.13 0.34
CA MET A 10 -7.95 -3.27 -1.03
C MET A 10 -6.83 -4.31 -1.04
N GLU A 11 -7.20 -5.57 -1.22
CA GLU A 11 -6.32 -6.71 -0.88
C GLU A 11 -5.15 -6.92 -1.84
N GLU A 12 -5.28 -6.60 -3.13
CA GLU A 12 -4.18 -6.67 -4.08
C GLU A 12 -4.34 -5.61 -5.16
N PHE A 13 -3.26 -4.89 -5.46
CA PHE A 13 -3.23 -3.92 -6.54
C PHE A 13 -1.82 -3.69 -7.07
N SER A 14 -1.74 -3.39 -8.36
CA SER A 14 -0.53 -2.96 -9.03
C SER A 14 -0.87 -2.15 -10.28
N VAL A 15 0.09 -1.35 -10.76
CA VAL A 15 0.00 -0.70 -12.07
C VAL A 15 1.38 -0.68 -12.71
N ALA A 16 1.43 -0.95 -14.01
CA ALA A 16 2.69 -1.03 -14.76
C ALA A 16 3.32 0.34 -15.06
N GLU A 17 2.51 1.40 -15.12
CA GLU A 17 2.94 2.75 -15.50
C GLU A 17 2.36 3.81 -14.56
N ASN A 18 3.07 4.92 -14.39
CA ASN A 18 2.67 6.05 -13.54
C ASN A 18 2.37 5.63 -12.09
N THR A 19 3.09 4.63 -11.57
CA THR A 19 2.82 3.98 -10.28
C THR A 19 2.72 4.97 -9.13
N ILE A 20 3.64 5.93 -9.02
CA ILE A 20 3.61 6.95 -7.96
C ILE A 20 2.32 7.77 -8.01
N ALA A 21 1.97 8.32 -9.17
CA ALA A 21 0.77 9.15 -9.29
C ALA A 21 -0.51 8.37 -8.98
N GLN A 22 -0.61 7.12 -9.45
CA GLN A 22 -1.77 6.27 -9.20
C GLN A 22 -1.87 5.85 -7.73
N TYR A 23 -0.76 5.44 -7.12
CA TYR A 23 -0.75 5.02 -5.72
C TYR A 23 -1.05 6.20 -4.80
N THR A 24 -0.51 7.39 -5.06
CA THR A 24 -0.87 8.60 -4.31
C THR A 24 -2.38 8.87 -4.36
N ASN A 25 -3.02 8.69 -5.52
CA ASN A 25 -4.47 8.84 -5.66
C ASN A 25 -5.22 7.76 -4.85
N TRP A 26 -4.88 6.49 -5.04
CA TRP A 26 -5.54 5.38 -4.34
C TRP A 26 -5.37 5.46 -2.82
N TYR A 27 -4.18 5.80 -2.33
CA TYR A 27 -3.92 6.02 -0.92
C TYR A 27 -4.74 7.18 -0.34
N SER A 28 -4.88 8.29 -1.08
CA SER A 28 -5.78 9.37 -0.66
C SER A 28 -7.24 8.93 -0.53
N ILE A 29 -7.70 8.05 -1.44
CA ILE A 29 -9.06 7.45 -1.35
C ILE A 29 -9.16 6.54 -0.13
N ILE A 30 -8.18 5.68 0.12
CA ILE A 30 -8.19 4.77 1.28
C ILE A 30 -8.20 5.55 2.59
N GLU A 31 -7.34 6.57 2.70
CA GLU A 31 -7.21 7.44 3.88
C GLU A 31 -8.52 8.21 4.16
N SER A 32 -9.13 8.78 3.12
CA SER A 32 -10.32 9.64 3.25
C SER A 32 -11.64 8.88 3.32
N THR A 33 -11.65 7.60 2.96
CA THR A 33 -12.84 6.74 3.06
C THR A 33 -12.80 5.90 4.33
N GLY A 34 -13.93 5.27 4.67
CA GLY A 34 -13.99 4.31 5.77
C GLY A 34 -13.31 2.97 5.49
N MET A 35 -12.42 2.87 4.48
CA MET A 35 -11.67 1.64 4.16
C MET A 35 -10.76 1.24 5.32
N ALA A 36 -10.73 -0.06 5.61
CA ALA A 36 -9.99 -0.60 6.74
C ALA A 36 -8.49 -0.77 6.45
N GLY A 37 -8.08 -0.71 5.19
CA GLY A 37 -6.69 -0.77 4.78
C GLY A 37 -6.53 -1.33 3.37
N ASP A 38 -5.30 -1.71 3.06
CA ASP A 38 -4.85 -2.15 1.74
C ASP A 38 -3.56 -2.97 1.85
N LEU A 39 -3.28 -3.77 0.82
CA LEU A 39 -2.05 -4.53 0.67
C LEU A 39 -1.56 -4.42 -0.78
N ILE A 40 -0.35 -3.89 -0.97
CA ILE A 40 0.27 -3.80 -2.30
C ILE A 40 0.58 -5.20 -2.84
N TRP A 41 0.44 -5.38 -4.16
CA TRP A 41 0.99 -6.54 -4.85
C TRP A 41 2.23 -6.13 -5.67
N GLN A 42 3.44 -6.56 -5.32
CA GLN A 42 3.84 -7.31 -4.12
C GLN A 42 5.14 -6.76 -3.53
N SER A 43 5.50 -7.19 -2.33
CA SER A 43 6.76 -6.79 -1.70
C SER A 43 7.95 -7.48 -2.38
N GLY A 44 9.01 -6.72 -2.66
CA GLY A 44 10.30 -7.22 -3.10
C GLY A 44 11.34 -7.17 -1.98
N SER A 45 12.31 -8.09 -1.99
CA SER A 45 13.45 -8.06 -1.06
C SER A 45 14.73 -8.57 -1.71
N ILE A 46 15.88 -8.17 -1.16
CA ILE A 46 17.19 -8.72 -1.51
C ILE A 46 17.48 -9.89 -0.56
N LEU A 47 17.39 -11.11 -1.09
CA LEU A 47 17.66 -12.35 -0.37
C LEU A 47 19.15 -12.72 -0.48
N SER A 48 19.58 -13.75 0.27
CA SER A 48 20.97 -14.23 0.23
C SER A 48 21.43 -14.72 -1.15
N ASN A 49 20.48 -15.05 -2.03
CA ASN A 49 20.70 -15.48 -3.41
C ASN A 49 20.24 -14.45 -4.46
N GLY A 50 19.96 -13.20 -4.05
CA GLY A 50 19.59 -12.11 -4.96
C GLY A 50 18.15 -11.61 -4.80
N PRO A 51 17.66 -10.78 -5.74
CA PRO A 51 16.32 -10.20 -5.69
C PRO A 51 15.21 -11.27 -5.71
N SER A 52 14.16 -11.08 -4.91
CA SER A 52 13.03 -12.03 -4.79
C SER A 52 12.11 -12.10 -6.00
N ASP A 53 11.92 -11.01 -6.76
CA ASP A 53 11.06 -10.96 -7.95
C ASP A 53 11.62 -9.95 -8.98
N PRO A 54 11.89 -10.35 -10.23
CA PRO A 54 12.40 -9.45 -11.26
C PRO A 54 11.36 -8.47 -11.84
N ASN A 55 10.08 -8.54 -11.45
CA ASN A 55 8.99 -7.76 -12.05
C ASN A 55 8.61 -6.50 -11.24
N LEU A 56 7.32 -6.28 -10.99
CA LEU A 56 6.74 -5.07 -10.40
C LEU A 56 6.81 -5.02 -8.86
N ALA A 57 7.72 -5.77 -8.25
CA ALA A 57 7.80 -5.83 -6.80
C ALA A 57 8.31 -4.50 -6.20
N VAL A 58 7.73 -4.09 -5.08
CA VAL A 58 8.12 -2.89 -4.34
C VAL A 58 9.27 -3.22 -3.40
N TYR A 59 10.48 -2.79 -3.75
CA TYR A 59 11.69 -3.03 -2.97
C TYR A 59 11.93 -1.94 -1.91
N PRO A 60 12.50 -2.28 -0.74
CA PRO A 60 12.97 -1.32 0.24
C PRO A 60 13.84 -0.22 -0.40
N GLY A 61 13.54 1.03 -0.09
CA GLY A 61 14.25 2.20 -0.62
C GLY A 61 13.82 2.68 -2.00
N SER A 62 12.92 1.99 -2.70
CA SER A 62 12.28 2.52 -3.92
C SER A 62 11.34 3.68 -3.59
N ASP A 63 11.04 4.54 -4.58
CA ASP A 63 10.10 5.64 -4.41
C ASP A 63 8.72 5.16 -3.95
N VAL A 64 8.26 4.02 -4.49
CA VAL A 64 6.99 3.40 -4.07
C VAL A 64 7.07 2.92 -2.62
N TYR A 65 8.19 2.35 -2.18
CA TYR A 65 8.36 1.96 -0.77
C TYR A 65 8.33 3.18 0.17
N ILE A 66 8.95 4.29 -0.22
CA ILE A 66 8.90 5.55 0.53
C ILE A 66 7.45 6.04 0.61
N LEU A 67 6.71 6.01 -0.50
CA LEU A 67 5.28 6.37 -0.52
C LEU A 67 4.45 5.45 0.38
N ASN A 68 4.67 4.14 0.35
CA ASN A 68 3.98 3.18 1.23
C ASN A 68 4.27 3.47 2.71
N THR A 69 5.50 3.88 3.04
CA THR A 69 5.88 4.26 4.41
C THR A 69 5.13 5.51 4.87
N GLN A 70 4.98 6.50 3.99
CA GLN A 70 4.21 7.71 4.27
C GLN A 70 2.71 7.39 4.43
N HIS A 71 2.17 6.55 3.55
CA HIS A 71 0.77 6.10 3.62
C HIS A 71 0.48 5.34 4.92
N ALA A 72 1.36 4.41 5.32
CA ALA A 72 1.22 3.68 6.58
C ALA A 72 1.23 4.62 7.80
N ALA A 73 2.06 5.66 7.78
CA ALA A 73 2.06 6.69 8.82
C ALA A 73 0.76 7.51 8.83
N ALA A 74 0.20 7.84 7.67
CA ALA A 74 -1.08 8.54 7.55
C ALA A 74 -2.25 7.70 8.06
N LEU A 75 -2.31 6.41 7.73
CA LEU A 75 -3.31 5.49 8.28
C LEU A 75 -3.21 5.36 9.80
N ARG A 76 -1.99 5.23 10.34
CA ARG A 76 -1.77 5.21 11.80
C ARG A 76 -2.24 6.49 12.47
N ALA A 77 -1.99 7.65 11.85
CA ALA A 77 -2.47 8.93 12.38
C ALA A 77 -4.00 9.05 12.36
N ARG A 78 -4.67 8.43 11.37
CA ARG A 78 -6.13 8.39 11.27
C ARG A 78 -6.78 7.48 12.30
N ASP A 79 -6.26 6.27 12.45
CA ASP A 79 -6.90 5.18 13.20
C ASP A 79 -6.38 5.04 14.64
N GLY A 80 -5.27 5.69 14.95
CA GLY A 80 -4.55 5.53 16.19
C GLY A 80 -3.58 4.34 16.16
N ASP A 81 -2.77 4.24 17.21
CA ASP A 81 -1.83 3.13 17.36
C ASP A 81 -2.59 1.83 17.63
N PRO A 82 -2.25 0.71 16.95
CA PRO A 82 -2.71 -0.61 17.38
C PRO A 82 -2.24 -0.83 18.82
N GLN A 83 -3.19 -1.03 19.74
CA GLN A 83 -2.89 -1.44 21.12
C GLN A 83 -2.44 -2.90 21.18
#